data_AF-B8B9E3-F1
#
_entry.id   AF-B8B9E3-F1
#
_cell.length_a   1.000
_cell.length_b   1.000
_cell.length_c   1.000
_cell.angle_alpha   90.00
_cell.angle_beta   90.00
_cell.angle_gamma   90.00
#
_symmetry.space_group_name_H-M   'P 1'
#
loop_
_entity.id
_entity.type
_entity.pdbx_description
1 polymer ?
#
loop_
_entity_poly.entity_id
_entity_poly.type
_entity_poly.pdbx_seq_one_letter_code
_entity_poly.pdbx_strand_id
1 'polypeptide(L)'
;MGHPPATSSPAGATAGVSVMVSDRYVEIKNGIFEVTLSNPDGIVTGVRYNGVDNLMEILNKEDKRGYWDLVWSKLGERTGIFDVIKGTEFRIIYQDENQAEVSFVRTWDPSLEGKAVPLNIDKRFHYMALADDRKRIMPMPEDRVSPRGQQLAYPEAVLLVDPINPDLKGQVDDKYQYSCENQYNNVHGWISFDPPIGFWQITPSDEFRTGGPVKQNLTSHVGPTMLAMFLSGHYAGDDLTPKFMTGEYWKKVHGPVFMYLNSSWDGSNPTLLWKDAKVQVTNWMHISSLL
;
A
#
# COMPACT_ATOMS: atom_id res chain seq x y z
N MET A 1 -12.89 28.27 41.63
CA MET A 1 -12.67 26.93 41.06
C MET A 1 -13.40 26.92 39.73
N GLY A 2 -12.83 26.55 38.60
CA GLY A 2 -11.44 26.17 38.30
C GLY A 2 -11.45 25.48 36.94
N HIS A 3 -10.92 26.14 35.90
CA HIS A 3 -10.94 25.56 34.55
C HIS A 3 -10.15 24.25 34.51
N PRO A 4 -10.60 23.23 33.76
CA PRO A 4 -9.76 22.07 33.47
C PRO A 4 -8.49 22.56 32.74
N PRO A 5 -7.30 22.01 33.07
CA PRO A 5 -6.08 22.41 32.41
C PRO A 5 -6.16 22.05 30.92
N ALA A 6 -5.74 22.97 30.05
CA ALA A 6 -5.51 22.63 28.65
C ALA A 6 -4.39 21.58 28.60
N THR A 7 -4.69 20.41 28.04
CA THR A 7 -3.68 19.38 27.76
C THR A 7 -2.68 19.95 26.78
N SER A 8 -1.45 20.18 27.24
CA SER A 8 -0.37 20.70 26.40
C SER A 8 -0.04 19.72 25.29
N SER A 9 -0.34 20.08 24.05
CA SER A 9 0.24 19.41 22.87
C SER A 9 1.77 19.36 23.01
N PRO A 10 2.44 18.28 22.58
CA PRO A 10 3.90 18.24 22.56
C PRO A 10 4.45 19.44 21.78
N ALA A 11 5.37 20.19 22.39
CA ALA A 11 5.92 21.42 21.82
C ALA A 11 6.99 21.15 20.75
N GLY A 12 6.61 20.40 19.71
CA GLY A 12 7.30 20.41 18.41
C GLY A 12 6.57 21.37 17.49
N ALA A 13 7.28 22.32 16.88
CA ALA A 13 6.71 23.04 15.75
C ALA A 13 6.45 22.03 14.62
N THR A 14 5.22 21.99 14.09
CA THR A 14 4.90 21.18 12.92
C THR A 14 5.70 21.70 11.73
N ALA A 15 6.76 20.98 11.38
CA ALA A 15 7.55 21.30 10.20
C ALA A 15 6.67 21.09 8.97
N GLY A 16 6.58 22.12 8.12
CA GLY A 16 5.93 22.00 6.82
C GLY A 16 6.58 20.90 5.97
N VAL A 17 5.87 20.43 4.95
CA VAL A 17 6.33 19.33 4.11
C VAL A 17 7.68 19.64 3.46
N SER A 18 8.64 18.78 3.76
CA SER A 18 10.02 18.91 3.31
C SER A 18 10.39 17.70 2.45
N VAL A 19 10.94 17.99 1.27
CA VAL A 19 11.54 17.00 0.37
C VAL A 19 13.06 17.16 0.43
N MET A 20 13.78 16.07 0.68
CA MET A 20 15.23 16.01 0.61
C MET A 20 15.65 14.98 -0.42
N VAL A 21 16.62 15.33 -1.28
CA VAL A 21 17.04 14.49 -2.43
C VAL A 21 18.52 14.18 -2.31
N SER A 22 18.87 12.92 -2.56
CA SER A 22 20.24 12.40 -2.59
C SER A 22 20.40 11.42 -3.75
N ASP A 23 21.64 11.06 -4.07
CA ASP A 23 22.00 10.13 -5.16
C ASP A 23 21.28 8.77 -5.08
N ARG A 24 20.82 8.35 -3.89
CA ARG A 24 20.14 7.06 -3.67
C ARG A 24 18.69 7.17 -3.20
N TYR A 25 18.33 8.25 -2.51
CA TYR A 25 17.02 8.37 -1.86
C TYR A 25 16.39 9.76 -1.98
N VAL A 26 15.06 9.78 -1.98
CA VAL A 26 14.19 10.94 -1.82
C VAL A 26 13.41 10.74 -0.52
N GLU A 27 13.57 11.65 0.43
CA GLU A 27 12.86 11.64 1.71
C GLU A 27 11.79 12.73 1.72
N ILE A 28 10.54 12.39 2.07
CA ILE A 28 9.43 13.35 2.18
C ILE A 28 8.86 13.30 3.60
N LYS A 29 8.85 14.43 4.33
CA LYS A 29 8.48 14.45 5.75
C LYS A 29 7.90 15.77 6.29
N ASN A 30 7.13 15.64 7.37
CA ASN A 30 6.53 16.75 8.14
C ASN A 30 6.87 16.72 9.64
N GLY A 31 7.89 15.96 10.04
CA GLY A 31 8.30 15.79 11.45
C GLY A 31 7.49 14.78 12.27
N ILE A 32 6.32 14.33 11.78
CA ILE A 32 5.57 13.20 12.36
C ILE A 32 5.74 11.94 11.49
N PHE A 33 5.66 12.10 10.17
CA PHE A 33 5.82 11.03 9.19
C PHE A 33 7.02 11.34 8.28
N GLU A 34 7.70 10.30 7.82
CA GLU A 34 8.72 10.34 6.77
C GLU A 34 8.56 9.13 5.85
N VAL A 35 8.58 9.32 4.53
CA VAL A 35 8.72 8.23 3.56
C VAL A 35 10.04 8.36 2.81
N THR A 36 10.78 7.25 2.73
CA THR A 36 12.06 7.16 2.01
C THR A 36 11.85 6.37 0.72
N LEU A 37 11.98 7.04 -0.42
CA LEU A 37 11.84 6.47 -1.75
C LEU A 37 13.22 6.30 -2.40
N SER A 38 13.47 5.22 -3.13
CA SER A 38 14.74 5.07 -3.88
C SER A 38 14.78 5.98 -5.12
N ASN A 39 15.97 6.46 -5.47
CA ASN A 39 16.22 7.39 -6.57
C ASN A 39 17.05 6.70 -7.68
N PRO A 40 16.64 6.71 -8.96
CA PRO A 40 15.33 7.10 -9.52
C PRO A 40 14.29 5.95 -9.52
N ASP A 41 14.62 4.81 -8.91
CA ASP A 41 13.80 3.59 -8.92
C ASP A 41 12.35 3.82 -8.41
N GLY A 42 12.13 4.70 -7.42
CA GLY A 42 10.81 5.03 -6.87
C GLY A 42 10.16 3.88 -6.09
N ILE A 43 10.94 3.13 -5.34
CA ILE A 43 10.48 2.07 -4.41
C ILE A 43 10.38 2.67 -3.00
N VAL A 44 9.37 2.31 -2.22
CA VAL A 44 9.31 2.62 -0.78
C VAL A 44 10.32 1.74 -0.04
N THR A 45 11.41 2.36 0.42
CA THR A 45 12.54 1.69 1.09
C THR A 45 12.46 1.74 2.61
N GLY A 46 11.72 2.73 3.14
CA GLY A 46 11.45 2.96 4.55
C GLY A 46 10.26 3.90 4.76
N VAL A 47 9.60 3.77 5.91
CA VAL A 47 8.52 4.65 6.38
C VAL A 47 8.70 4.85 7.88
N ARG A 48 8.93 6.09 8.31
CA ARG A 48 8.96 6.46 9.74
C ARG A 48 7.64 7.08 10.14
N TYR A 49 7.20 6.81 11.36
CA TYR A 49 5.98 7.41 11.89
C TYR A 49 6.03 7.57 13.40
N ASN A 50 5.77 8.79 13.86
CA ASN A 50 5.53 9.18 15.24
C ASN A 50 6.52 8.58 16.25
N GLY A 51 7.83 8.70 15.96
CA GLY A 51 8.92 8.20 16.78
C GLY A 51 9.42 6.79 16.45
N VAL A 52 8.78 6.06 15.52
CA VAL A 52 9.23 4.72 15.09
C VAL A 52 10.18 4.79 13.90
N ASP A 53 11.36 4.18 14.06
CA ASP A 53 12.50 4.29 13.13
C ASP A 53 12.27 3.77 11.71
N ASN A 54 11.47 2.70 11.56
CA ASN A 54 10.99 2.18 10.28
C ASN A 54 9.83 1.19 10.50
N LEU A 55 8.77 1.30 9.69
CA LEU A 55 7.64 0.37 9.65
C LEU A 55 7.77 -0.68 8.53
N MET A 56 8.76 -0.54 7.64
CA MET A 56 8.99 -1.47 6.52
C MET A 56 9.93 -2.61 6.93
N GLU A 57 9.60 -3.84 6.56
CA GLU A 57 10.42 -5.03 6.83
C GLU A 57 11.85 -4.90 6.24
N ILE A 58 12.85 -4.73 7.09
CA ILE A 58 14.24 -4.46 6.70
C ILE A 58 14.98 -5.71 6.19
N LEU A 59 14.56 -6.91 6.59
CA LEU A 59 15.11 -8.20 6.14
C LEU A 59 14.74 -8.50 4.68
N ASN A 60 13.65 -7.91 4.18
CA ASN A 60 13.36 -7.92 2.75
C ASN A 60 14.40 -7.09 2.00
N LYS A 61 14.74 -7.56 0.79
CA LYS A 61 15.47 -6.76 -0.20
C LYS A 61 14.76 -5.42 -0.36
N GLU A 62 15.54 -4.36 -0.57
CA GLU A 62 15.01 -3.00 -0.63
C GLU A 62 13.92 -2.84 -1.69
N ASP A 63 14.11 -3.44 -2.87
CA ASP A 63 13.11 -3.49 -3.96
C ASP A 63 11.94 -4.47 -3.74
N LYS A 64 11.77 -4.96 -2.51
CA LYS A 64 10.65 -5.80 -2.04
C LYS A 64 9.96 -5.27 -0.78
N ARG A 65 10.30 -4.05 -0.33
CA ARG A 65 9.68 -3.44 0.87
C ARG A 65 8.32 -2.83 0.56
N GLY A 66 8.24 -1.90 -0.38
CA GLY A 66 6.98 -1.43 -0.96
C GLY A 66 7.19 -0.97 -2.40
N TYR A 67 6.48 -1.59 -3.34
CA TYR A 67 6.73 -1.44 -4.77
C TYR A 67 5.42 -1.51 -5.58
N TRP A 68 5.53 -1.15 -6.86
CA TRP A 68 4.48 -1.32 -7.85
C TRP A 68 4.97 -2.37 -8.84
N ASP A 69 4.18 -3.41 -9.07
CA ASP A 69 4.41 -4.39 -10.12
C ASP A 69 3.26 -4.42 -11.12
N LEU A 70 3.51 -5.08 -12.24
CA LEU A 70 2.51 -5.39 -13.25
C LEU A 70 2.75 -6.79 -13.78
N VAL A 71 1.74 -7.65 -13.65
CA VAL A 71 1.64 -8.91 -14.40
C VAL A 71 0.87 -8.62 -15.69
N TRP A 72 1.50 -8.86 -16.83
CA TRP A 72 0.94 -8.63 -18.17
C TRP A 72 1.33 -9.73 -19.15
N SER A 73 0.71 -9.80 -20.33
CA SER A 73 1.17 -10.69 -21.42
C SER A 73 1.08 -10.03 -22.79
N LYS A 74 1.77 -10.60 -23.78
CA LYS A 74 1.55 -10.26 -25.20
C LYS A 74 0.21 -10.82 -25.68
N LEU A 75 -0.40 -10.19 -26.69
CA LEU A 75 -1.66 -10.69 -27.24
C LEU A 75 -1.50 -12.12 -27.79
N GLY A 76 -2.30 -13.05 -27.27
CA GLY A 76 -2.23 -14.48 -27.59
C GLY A 76 -1.36 -15.31 -26.64
N GLU A 77 -0.53 -14.70 -25.80
CA GLU A 77 0.26 -15.38 -24.78
C GLU A 77 -0.50 -15.46 -23.44
N ARG A 78 -0.46 -16.64 -22.81
CA ARG A 78 -1.13 -16.93 -21.51
C ARG A 78 -0.19 -16.89 -20.30
N THR A 79 1.11 -16.73 -20.52
CA THR A 79 2.10 -16.64 -19.45
C THR A 79 2.24 -15.19 -19.04
N GLY A 80 2.00 -14.88 -17.77
CA GLY A 80 2.21 -13.55 -17.22
C GLY A 80 3.70 -13.23 -17.06
N ILE A 81 4.13 -12.12 -17.65
CA ILE A 81 5.42 -11.46 -17.42
C ILE A 81 5.26 -10.55 -16.20
N PHE A 82 6.10 -10.74 -15.19
CA PHE A 82 6.12 -9.93 -13.97
C PHE A 82 7.18 -8.82 -14.08
N ASP A 83 6.74 -7.57 -14.03
CA ASP A 83 7.57 -6.37 -14.17
C ASP A 83 7.44 -5.49 -12.92
N VAL A 84 8.53 -5.33 -12.16
CA VAL A 84 8.59 -4.36 -11.05
C VAL A 84 8.88 -2.99 -11.65
N ILE A 85 7.91 -2.08 -11.53
CA ILE A 85 7.95 -0.75 -12.12
C ILE A 85 8.98 0.10 -11.35
N LYS A 86 10.18 0.20 -11.92
CA LYS A 86 11.28 1.05 -11.46
C LYS A 86 11.42 2.27 -12.38
N GLY A 87 11.54 3.46 -11.80
CA GLY A 87 11.78 4.68 -12.56
C GLY A 87 13.23 4.78 -13.06
N THR A 88 13.43 5.54 -14.14
CA THR A 88 14.74 5.91 -14.70
C THR A 88 15.04 7.40 -14.54
N GLU A 89 14.04 8.21 -14.19
CA GLU A 89 14.15 9.64 -13.95
C GLU A 89 13.28 10.04 -12.75
N PHE A 90 13.78 10.91 -11.88
CA PHE A 90 13.05 11.48 -10.74
C PHE A 90 12.77 12.97 -10.95
N ARG A 91 11.60 13.44 -10.52
CA ARG A 91 11.18 14.85 -10.55
C ARG A 91 10.41 15.23 -9.29
N ILE A 92 10.67 16.43 -8.76
CA ILE A 92 9.68 17.13 -7.90
C ILE A 92 8.71 17.83 -8.85
N ILE A 93 7.41 17.57 -8.70
CA ILE A 93 6.34 18.20 -9.50
C ILE A 93 5.76 19.40 -8.75
N TYR A 94 5.58 19.26 -7.44
CA TYR A 94 5.10 20.32 -6.55
C TYR A 94 5.68 20.17 -5.15
N GLN A 95 5.93 21.28 -4.46
CA GLN A 95 6.22 21.30 -3.03
C GLN A 95 5.82 22.65 -2.43
N ASP A 96 5.08 22.62 -1.32
CA ASP A 96 4.89 23.75 -0.42
C ASP A 96 5.00 23.28 1.05
N GLU A 97 4.53 24.08 2.01
CA GLU A 97 4.52 23.69 3.43
C GLU A 97 3.44 22.65 3.79
N ASN A 98 2.46 22.40 2.91
CA ASN A 98 1.29 21.58 3.17
C ASN A 98 1.36 20.20 2.48
N GLN A 99 2.00 20.13 1.32
CA GLN A 99 2.06 18.94 0.48
C GLN A 99 3.33 18.87 -0.38
N ALA A 100 3.64 17.66 -0.85
CA ALA A 100 4.61 17.44 -1.90
C ALA A 100 4.07 16.44 -2.93
N GLU A 101 4.36 16.69 -4.20
CA GLU A 101 4.14 15.77 -5.31
C GLU A 101 5.48 15.46 -5.97
N VAL A 102 5.85 14.18 -6.01
CA VAL A 102 7.03 13.70 -6.73
C VAL A 102 6.65 12.64 -7.76
N SER A 103 7.45 12.55 -8.82
CA SER A 103 7.26 11.68 -9.99
C SER A 103 8.51 10.86 -10.25
N PHE A 104 8.32 9.57 -10.55
CA PHE A 104 9.36 8.65 -10.99
C PHE A 104 8.95 8.05 -12.33
N VAL A 105 9.65 8.45 -13.40
CA VAL A 105 9.28 8.16 -14.78
C VAL A 105 10.13 7.03 -15.35
N ARG A 106 9.51 6.06 -16.02
CA ARG A 106 10.17 5.09 -16.91
C ARG A 106 9.63 5.27 -18.32
N THR A 107 10.49 5.68 -19.25
CA THR A 107 10.17 5.72 -20.69
C THR A 107 10.35 4.33 -21.28
N TRP A 108 9.55 3.97 -22.29
CA TRP A 108 9.71 2.71 -23.00
C TRP A 108 11.00 2.69 -23.85
N ASP A 109 11.77 1.61 -23.71
CA ASP A 109 12.93 1.29 -24.54
C ASP A 109 12.72 -0.10 -25.16
N PRO A 110 12.72 -0.23 -26.50
CA PRO A 110 12.67 -1.52 -27.19
C PRO A 110 13.72 -2.55 -26.75
N SER A 111 14.85 -2.16 -26.14
CA SER A 111 15.84 -3.09 -25.57
C SER A 111 15.28 -3.94 -24.40
N LEU A 112 14.16 -3.50 -23.82
CA LEU A 112 13.45 -4.14 -22.72
C LEU A 112 12.32 -5.08 -23.17
N GLU A 113 12.17 -5.35 -24.48
CA GLU A 113 11.12 -6.25 -24.97
C GLU A 113 11.18 -7.64 -24.30
N GLY A 114 10.01 -8.10 -23.83
CA GLY A 114 9.86 -9.35 -23.09
C GLY A 114 10.38 -9.32 -21.64
N LYS A 115 10.88 -8.17 -21.16
CA LYS A 115 11.41 -7.98 -19.79
C LYS A 115 10.60 -6.96 -19.00
N ALA A 116 10.19 -5.87 -19.65
CA ALA A 116 9.32 -4.84 -19.09
C ALA A 116 8.13 -4.59 -20.02
N VAL A 117 7.05 -4.03 -19.46
CA VAL A 117 5.83 -3.68 -20.19
C VAL A 117 6.11 -2.56 -21.22
N PRO A 118 5.54 -2.60 -22.44
CA PRO A 118 5.81 -1.62 -23.50
C PRO A 118 5.10 -0.27 -23.28
N LEU A 119 5.32 0.38 -22.13
CA LEU A 119 4.63 1.61 -21.71
C LEU A 119 5.59 2.66 -21.15
N ASN A 120 5.27 3.92 -21.42
CA ASN A 120 5.76 5.06 -20.64
C ASN A 120 4.96 5.13 -19.34
N ILE A 121 5.63 5.10 -18.19
CA ILE A 121 5.00 5.10 -16.86
C ILE A 121 5.50 6.31 -16.07
N ASP A 122 4.58 6.99 -15.39
CA ASP A 122 4.83 8.09 -14.46
C ASP A 122 4.23 7.68 -13.10
N LYS A 123 5.06 7.22 -12.16
CA LYS A 123 4.65 6.89 -10.79
C LYS A 123 4.65 8.16 -9.95
N ARG A 124 3.49 8.61 -9.47
CA ARG A 124 3.39 9.79 -8.63
C ARG A 124 3.07 9.47 -7.17
N PHE A 125 3.70 10.23 -6.29
CA PHE A 125 3.49 10.19 -4.85
C PHE A 125 3.03 11.58 -4.41
N HIS A 126 1.79 11.69 -3.94
CA HIS A 126 1.20 12.92 -3.41
C HIS A 126 1.09 12.76 -1.89
N TYR A 127 1.68 13.67 -1.12
CA TYR A 127 1.74 13.58 0.34
C TYR A 127 0.93 14.67 1.05
N MET A 128 0.03 14.28 1.98
CA MET A 128 -0.96 15.10 2.71
C MET A 128 -1.51 14.31 3.94
N ALA A 129 -2.18 14.91 4.95
CA ALA A 129 -2.50 14.22 6.24
C ALA A 129 -3.83 14.59 6.99
N LEU A 130 -4.77 13.63 7.17
CA LEU A 130 -6.08 13.56 7.94
C LEU A 130 -6.54 12.05 8.02
N ALA A 131 -7.55 11.37 8.69
CA ALA A 131 -8.57 11.51 9.80
C ALA A 131 -10.08 11.00 9.52
N ASP A 132 -10.86 9.99 10.04
CA ASP A 132 -10.67 8.83 11.00
C ASP A 132 -11.90 7.67 11.18
N ASP A 133 -12.14 6.25 11.26
CA ASP A 133 -11.69 4.69 11.19
C ASP A 133 -12.87 3.60 11.10
N ARG A 134 -12.59 2.30 10.71
CA ARG A 134 -13.13 0.91 11.20
C ARG A 134 -11.22 -1.85 11.36
N LYS A 135 -11.51 -3.06 11.97
CA LYS A 135 -10.53 -4.17 12.30
C LYS A 135 -10.87 -5.60 11.86
N ARG A 136 -9.77 -6.37 11.72
CA ARG A 136 -9.64 -7.82 11.93
C ARG A 136 -8.20 -8.12 12.44
N ILE A 137 -7.96 -9.32 12.98
CA ILE A 137 -6.62 -9.87 13.36
C ILE A 137 -6.23 -10.97 12.35
N MET A 138 -4.93 -11.13 12.07
CA MET A 138 -4.36 -11.97 10.99
C MET A 138 -3.16 -12.82 11.48
N PRO A 139 -2.74 -13.89 10.77
CA PRO A 139 -1.57 -14.72 11.11
C PRO A 139 -0.21 -14.12 10.69
N MET A 140 0.88 -14.68 11.22
CA MET A 140 2.27 -14.33 10.87
C MET A 140 2.82 -15.20 9.73
N PRO A 141 3.83 -14.75 8.95
CA PRO A 141 4.45 -15.56 7.89
C PRO A 141 5.05 -16.87 8.39
N GLU A 142 5.62 -16.87 9.60
CA GLU A 142 6.23 -18.02 10.26
C GLU A 142 5.20 -19.10 10.62
N ASP A 143 3.92 -18.72 10.77
CA ASP A 143 2.83 -19.67 11.05
C ASP A 143 2.52 -20.56 9.84
N ARG A 144 2.92 -20.12 8.62
CA ARG A 144 2.67 -20.86 7.37
C ARG A 144 3.74 -21.88 7.01
N VAL A 145 4.89 -21.90 7.68
CA VAL A 145 6.00 -22.81 7.34
C VAL A 145 6.08 -23.99 8.30
N SER A 146 6.49 -25.16 7.79
CA SER A 146 6.68 -26.36 8.62
C SER A 146 7.75 -26.11 9.70
N PRO A 147 7.53 -26.50 10.98
CA PRO A 147 6.45 -27.35 11.47
C PRO A 147 5.17 -26.61 11.92
N ARG A 148 5.12 -25.28 11.89
CA ARG A 148 3.95 -24.49 12.34
C ARG A 148 2.78 -24.59 11.37
N GLY A 149 3.06 -24.58 10.07
CA GLY A 149 2.08 -24.66 8.99
C GLY A 149 2.24 -25.91 8.14
N GLN A 150 1.11 -26.47 7.70
CA GLN A 150 1.04 -27.55 6.70
C GLN A 150 0.30 -27.04 5.46
N GLN A 151 1.01 -26.91 4.34
CA GLN A 151 0.38 -26.58 3.06
C GLN A 151 -0.63 -27.67 2.66
N LEU A 152 -1.79 -27.25 2.16
CA LEU A 152 -2.86 -28.11 1.68
C LEU A 152 -2.76 -28.32 0.16
N ALA A 153 -3.86 -28.75 -0.46
CA ALA A 153 -3.93 -29.09 -1.89
C ALA A 153 -3.62 -27.92 -2.85
N TYR A 154 -3.72 -26.68 -2.37
CA TYR A 154 -3.37 -25.46 -3.11
C TYR A 154 -2.28 -24.69 -2.34
N PRO A 155 -1.28 -24.09 -3.01
CA PRO A 155 -0.19 -23.39 -2.35
C PRO A 155 -0.64 -22.13 -1.58
N GLU A 156 -1.80 -21.59 -1.93
CA GLU A 156 -2.48 -20.52 -1.19
C GLU A 156 -2.90 -20.92 0.23
N ALA A 157 -3.29 -22.19 0.43
CA ALA A 157 -3.98 -22.66 1.63
C ALA A 157 -3.05 -23.45 2.57
N VAL A 158 -3.00 -23.03 3.83
CA VAL A 158 -2.12 -23.62 4.86
C VAL A 158 -2.88 -23.85 6.15
N LEU A 159 -2.87 -25.09 6.66
CA LEU A 159 -3.37 -25.43 7.99
C LEU A 159 -2.37 -24.96 9.05
N LEU A 160 -2.84 -24.18 10.02
CA LEU A 160 -2.03 -23.67 11.13
C LEU A 160 -2.00 -24.72 12.26
N VAL A 161 -0.96 -25.56 12.24
CA VAL A 161 -0.77 -26.70 13.16
C VAL A 161 -0.24 -26.24 14.52
N ASP A 162 0.68 -25.29 14.55
CA ASP A 162 1.22 -24.68 15.77
C ASP A 162 1.61 -23.20 15.53
N PRO A 163 0.63 -22.30 15.39
CA PRO A 163 0.88 -20.86 15.18
C PRO A 163 1.38 -20.15 16.45
N ILE A 164 2.06 -19.02 16.26
CA ILE A 164 2.59 -18.11 17.29
C ILE A 164 1.46 -17.55 18.16
N ASN A 165 0.30 -17.26 17.58
CA ASN A 165 -0.94 -16.99 18.32
C ASN A 165 -1.76 -18.28 18.46
N PRO A 166 -1.91 -18.87 19.68
CA PRO A 166 -2.62 -20.13 19.88
C PRO A 166 -4.10 -20.12 19.43
N ASP A 167 -4.77 -18.96 19.42
CA ASP A 167 -6.17 -18.83 18.98
C ASP A 167 -6.36 -19.17 17.49
N LEU A 168 -5.27 -19.16 16.71
CA LEU A 168 -5.26 -19.52 15.29
C LEU A 168 -5.09 -21.02 15.04
N LYS A 169 -4.85 -21.83 16.08
CA LYS A 169 -4.52 -23.26 15.94
C LYS A 169 -5.69 -24.07 15.39
N GLY A 170 -5.42 -24.87 14.35
CA GLY A 170 -6.42 -25.65 13.61
C GLY A 170 -7.20 -24.85 12.57
N GLN A 171 -6.99 -23.53 12.44
CA GLN A 171 -7.54 -22.74 11.35
C GLN A 171 -6.74 -22.97 10.06
N VAL A 172 -7.37 -22.72 8.91
CA VAL A 172 -6.69 -22.68 7.60
C VAL A 172 -6.55 -21.23 7.18
N ASP A 173 -5.33 -20.80 6.91
CA ASP A 173 -5.00 -19.50 6.30
C ASP A 173 -4.95 -19.66 4.78
N ASP A 174 -5.70 -18.85 4.04
CA ASP A 174 -5.71 -18.82 2.57
C ASP A 174 -5.78 -17.37 2.09
N LYS A 175 -4.93 -16.99 1.11
CA LYS A 175 -4.87 -15.61 0.59
C LYS A 175 -6.22 -15.07 0.13
N TYR A 176 -7.10 -15.95 -0.39
CA TYR A 176 -8.41 -15.58 -0.90
C TYR A 176 -9.41 -15.25 0.22
N GLN A 177 -9.13 -15.58 1.49
CA GLN A 177 -9.90 -15.10 2.66
C GLN A 177 -9.76 -13.59 2.88
N TYR A 178 -8.72 -12.98 2.29
CA TYR A 178 -8.42 -11.55 2.35
C TYR A 178 -8.78 -10.84 1.04
N SER A 179 -9.66 -11.45 0.24
CA SER A 179 -10.32 -10.79 -0.88
C SER A 179 -11.50 -9.93 -0.42
N CYS A 180 -11.79 -8.89 -1.19
CA CYS A 180 -12.95 -8.03 -1.00
C CYS A 180 -13.50 -7.59 -2.36
N GLU A 181 -14.82 -7.44 -2.47
CA GLU A 181 -15.46 -6.82 -3.63
C GLU A 181 -15.12 -5.34 -3.69
N ASN A 182 -14.82 -4.82 -4.88
CA ASN A 182 -14.47 -3.41 -5.13
C ASN A 182 -15.38 -2.43 -4.37
N GLN A 183 -16.71 -2.60 -4.44
CA GLN A 183 -17.71 -1.75 -3.80
C GLN A 183 -17.63 -1.63 -2.27
N TYR A 184 -16.91 -2.53 -1.61
CA TYR A 184 -16.64 -2.49 -0.16
C TYR A 184 -15.15 -2.25 0.16
N ASN A 185 -14.28 -2.38 -0.84
CA ASN A 185 -12.82 -2.29 -0.75
C ASN A 185 -12.32 -0.84 -0.79
N ASN A 186 -12.87 -0.01 0.10
CA ASN A 186 -12.55 1.42 0.19
C ASN A 186 -11.47 1.71 1.26
N VAL A 187 -11.30 0.81 2.23
CA VAL A 187 -10.18 0.86 3.19
C VAL A 187 -9.89 -0.51 3.81
N HIS A 188 -8.62 -0.85 3.88
CA HIS A 188 -8.07 -2.01 4.60
C HIS A 188 -6.68 -1.67 5.14
N GLY A 189 -6.10 -2.55 5.96
CA GLY A 189 -4.76 -2.33 6.51
C GLY A 189 -4.47 -3.10 7.77
N TRP A 190 -3.58 -2.53 8.58
CA TRP A 190 -2.82 -3.19 9.63
C TRP A 190 -2.77 -2.37 10.90
N ILE A 191 -2.64 -3.07 12.02
CA ILE A 191 -2.57 -2.50 13.36
C ILE A 191 -1.48 -3.26 14.11
N SER A 192 -0.47 -2.56 14.60
CA SER A 192 0.30 -3.05 15.74
C SER A 192 -0.34 -2.55 17.04
N PHE A 193 -0.24 -3.37 18.09
CA PHE A 193 -0.64 -3.00 19.45
C PHE A 193 0.57 -2.50 20.27
N ASP A 194 1.79 -2.81 19.82
CA ASP A 194 3.05 -2.31 20.38
C ASP A 194 4.09 -2.15 19.25
N PRO A 195 4.50 -0.91 18.91
CA PRO A 195 3.84 0.35 19.26
C PRO A 195 2.41 0.43 18.69
N PRO A 196 1.48 1.17 19.34
CA PRO A 196 0.07 1.21 18.94
C PRO A 196 -0.16 2.10 17.71
N ILE A 197 0.03 1.53 16.52
CA ILE A 197 0.02 2.21 15.21
C ILE A 197 -0.90 1.48 14.22
N GLY A 198 -1.68 2.24 13.45
CA GLY A 198 -2.42 1.78 12.28
C GLY A 198 -1.75 2.20 10.98
N PHE A 199 -1.80 1.34 9.95
CA PHE A 199 -1.31 1.62 8.59
C PHE A 199 -2.36 1.13 7.60
N TRP A 200 -2.90 2.03 6.79
CA TRP A 200 -4.10 1.84 6.00
C TRP A 200 -3.91 2.18 4.52
N GLN A 201 -4.48 1.36 3.64
CA GLN A 201 -4.72 1.68 2.23
C GLN A 201 -6.13 2.24 2.12
N ILE A 202 -6.30 3.48 1.64
CA ILE A 202 -7.62 4.06 1.35
C ILE A 202 -7.79 4.24 -0.17
N THR A 203 -8.89 3.68 -0.70
CA THR A 203 -9.34 3.87 -2.08
C THR A 203 -10.71 4.57 -2.07
N PRO A 204 -10.80 5.86 -2.43
CA PRO A 204 -12.07 6.59 -2.41
C PRO A 204 -12.93 6.42 -3.67
N SER A 205 -12.35 6.02 -4.81
CA SER A 205 -13.07 5.80 -6.08
C SER A 205 -12.69 4.45 -6.71
N ASP A 206 -13.68 3.78 -7.30
CA ASP A 206 -13.53 2.54 -8.06
C ASP A 206 -13.25 2.77 -9.56
N GLU A 207 -13.30 4.01 -10.05
CA GLU A 207 -13.32 4.33 -11.50
C GLU A 207 -12.09 3.83 -12.27
N PHE A 208 -10.94 3.70 -11.60
CA PHE A 208 -9.74 3.13 -12.19
C PHE A 208 -9.69 1.59 -12.17
N ARG A 209 -10.50 0.92 -11.33
CA ARG A 209 -10.50 -0.54 -11.18
C ARG A 209 -11.26 -1.20 -12.34
N THR A 210 -10.80 -2.39 -12.73
CA THR A 210 -11.45 -3.18 -13.79
C THR A 210 -12.33 -4.28 -13.19
N GLY A 211 -13.46 -4.60 -13.84
CA GLY A 211 -14.36 -5.70 -13.48
C GLY A 211 -15.66 -5.30 -12.76
N GLY A 212 -15.84 -4.02 -12.45
CA GLY A 212 -17.07 -3.50 -11.81
C GLY A 212 -17.14 -3.73 -10.29
N PRO A 213 -18.29 -3.42 -9.65
CA PRO A 213 -18.41 -3.33 -8.20
C PRO A 213 -18.27 -4.68 -7.47
N VAL A 214 -18.77 -5.77 -8.06
CA VAL A 214 -18.74 -7.13 -7.48
C VAL A 214 -17.43 -7.89 -7.77
N LYS A 215 -16.48 -7.28 -8.48
CA LYS A 215 -15.17 -7.91 -8.74
C LYS A 215 -14.39 -8.02 -7.44
N GLN A 216 -14.08 -9.25 -7.03
CA GLN A 216 -13.22 -9.52 -5.90
C GLN A 216 -11.75 -9.28 -6.26
N ASN A 217 -11.03 -8.59 -5.37
CA ASN A 217 -9.60 -8.34 -5.44
C ASN A 217 -8.96 -8.56 -4.06
N LEU A 218 -7.66 -8.89 -4.01
CA LEU A 218 -6.94 -9.06 -2.74
C LEU A 218 -6.74 -7.71 -2.03
N THR A 219 -6.71 -7.71 -0.70
CA THR A 219 -6.59 -6.49 0.12
C THR A 219 -5.33 -6.52 0.98
N SER A 220 -5.32 -7.31 2.06
CA SER A 220 -4.13 -7.66 2.84
C SER A 220 -3.69 -9.11 2.54
N HIS A 221 -2.56 -9.54 3.08
CA HIS A 221 -2.08 -10.92 3.02
C HIS A 221 -1.60 -11.40 4.40
N VAL A 222 -0.96 -12.56 4.51
CA VAL A 222 -0.28 -13.01 5.75
C VAL A 222 0.97 -12.16 6.05
N GLY A 223 1.26 -11.94 7.34
CA GLY A 223 2.19 -10.87 7.79
C GLY A 223 1.67 -9.47 7.41
N PRO A 224 2.34 -8.37 7.80
CA PRO A 224 1.87 -6.99 7.59
C PRO A 224 1.97 -6.50 6.13
N THR A 225 1.50 -7.33 5.18
CA THR A 225 1.52 -7.10 3.74
C THR A 225 0.21 -6.48 3.29
N MET A 226 0.26 -5.43 2.48
CA MET A 226 -0.89 -4.66 2.03
C MET A 226 -0.83 -4.41 0.53
N LEU A 227 -1.93 -4.67 -0.19
CA LEU A 227 -2.01 -4.62 -1.65
C LEU A 227 -3.03 -3.54 -2.07
N ALA A 228 -2.68 -2.73 -3.07
CA ALA A 228 -3.57 -1.79 -3.73
C ALA A 228 -3.89 -2.31 -5.15
N MET A 229 -4.79 -3.28 -5.26
CA MET A 229 -5.07 -3.95 -6.53
C MET A 229 -5.81 -3.05 -7.53
N PHE A 230 -5.18 -2.76 -8.67
CA PHE A 230 -5.74 -1.91 -9.74
C PHE A 230 -6.39 -2.72 -10.87
N LEU A 231 -5.72 -3.77 -11.34
CA LEU A 231 -6.23 -4.75 -12.31
C LEU A 231 -5.85 -6.16 -11.83
N SER A 232 -6.67 -7.18 -12.13
CA SER A 232 -6.32 -8.57 -11.82
C SER A 232 -7.25 -9.58 -12.49
N GLY A 233 -6.66 -10.63 -13.08
CA GLY A 233 -7.37 -11.82 -13.56
C GLY A 233 -7.89 -12.75 -12.44
N HIS A 234 -7.55 -12.52 -11.16
CA HIS A 234 -8.18 -13.25 -10.06
C HIS A 234 -9.72 -13.12 -10.14
N TYR A 235 -10.46 -14.22 -9.99
CA TYR A 235 -11.94 -14.28 -10.11
C TYR A 235 -12.55 -13.89 -11.47
N ALA A 236 -11.74 -13.61 -12.50
CA ALA A 236 -12.23 -13.22 -13.83
C ALA A 236 -11.51 -13.90 -15.01
N GLY A 237 -10.39 -14.57 -14.75
CA GLY A 237 -9.61 -15.25 -15.78
C GLY A 237 -8.80 -14.29 -16.67
N ASP A 238 -8.38 -14.82 -17.81
CA ASP A 238 -7.43 -14.18 -18.71
C ASP A 238 -7.99 -12.93 -19.43
N ASP A 239 -9.32 -12.77 -19.45
CA ASP A 239 -9.98 -11.61 -20.08
C ASP A 239 -9.76 -10.29 -19.30
N LEU A 240 -9.39 -10.37 -18.01
CA LEU A 240 -8.96 -9.21 -17.21
C LEU A 240 -7.44 -9.21 -16.91
N THR A 241 -6.66 -10.07 -17.57
CA THR A 241 -5.18 -9.96 -17.59
C THR A 241 -4.79 -8.78 -18.51
N PRO A 242 -3.96 -7.83 -18.05
CA PRO A 242 -3.44 -6.77 -18.90
C PRO A 242 -2.65 -7.32 -20.09
N LYS A 243 -3.05 -6.95 -21.31
CA LYS A 243 -2.44 -7.39 -22.57
C LYS A 243 -2.01 -6.17 -23.38
N PHE A 244 -0.79 -6.19 -23.89
CA PHE A 244 -0.20 -5.02 -24.57
C PHE A 244 0.63 -5.43 -25.80
N MET A 245 0.61 -4.58 -26.82
CA MET A 245 1.44 -4.69 -28.02
C MET A 245 2.18 -3.37 -28.32
N THR A 246 3.40 -3.48 -28.83
CA THR A 246 4.22 -2.33 -29.22
C THR A 246 3.52 -1.50 -30.30
N GLY A 247 3.28 -0.22 -30.02
CA GLY A 247 2.64 0.72 -30.95
C GLY A 247 1.15 0.99 -30.69
N GLU A 248 0.53 0.32 -29.71
CA GLU A 248 -0.82 0.68 -29.25
C GLU A 248 -0.79 2.02 -28.49
N TYR A 249 -1.59 3.00 -28.91
CA TYR A 249 -1.73 4.27 -28.21
C TYR A 249 -2.99 4.31 -27.35
N TRP A 250 -2.81 4.33 -26.03
CA TRP A 250 -3.83 4.60 -25.03
C TRP A 250 -3.20 5.27 -23.81
N LYS A 251 -4.02 5.86 -22.94
CA LYS A 251 -3.60 6.43 -21.66
C LYS A 251 -4.63 6.09 -20.60
N LYS A 252 -4.19 5.61 -19.43
CA LYS A 252 -5.02 5.42 -18.24
C LYS A 252 -4.30 5.99 -17.02
N VAL A 253 -5.06 6.49 -16.06
CA VAL A 253 -4.61 6.86 -14.72
C VAL A 253 -5.15 5.80 -13.74
N HIS A 254 -4.37 5.49 -12.71
CA HIS A 254 -4.78 4.60 -11.63
C HIS A 254 -4.61 5.30 -10.28
N GLY A 255 -5.56 5.08 -9.37
CA GLY A 255 -5.73 5.91 -8.18
C GLY A 255 -6.67 7.12 -8.41
N PRO A 256 -6.66 8.10 -7.49
CA PRO A 256 -5.76 8.17 -6.34
C PRO A 256 -5.99 7.03 -5.34
N VAL A 257 -4.91 6.55 -4.75
CA VAL A 257 -4.93 5.67 -3.58
C VAL A 257 -4.02 6.27 -2.51
N PHE A 258 -4.50 6.27 -1.28
CA PHE A 258 -3.83 6.93 -0.16
C PHE A 258 -3.25 5.88 0.78
N MET A 259 -2.07 6.17 1.32
CA MET A 259 -1.51 5.46 2.47
C MET A 259 -1.70 6.35 3.69
N TYR A 260 -2.37 5.85 4.73
CA TYR A 260 -2.73 6.63 5.91
C TYR A 260 -2.27 5.94 7.20
N LEU A 261 -1.79 6.73 8.18
CA LEU A 261 -1.26 6.23 9.45
C LEU A 261 -1.81 7.04 10.64
N ASN A 262 -2.28 6.33 11.66
CA ASN A 262 -2.74 6.86 12.96
C ASN A 262 -2.08 6.10 14.14
N SER A 263 -2.14 6.63 15.36
CA SER A 263 -1.52 6.01 16.55
C SER A 263 -2.19 6.43 17.86
N SER A 264 -2.33 5.50 18.81
CA SER A 264 -2.99 5.70 20.11
C SER A 264 -2.00 5.61 21.28
N TRP A 265 -1.07 6.56 21.34
CA TRP A 265 -0.04 6.65 22.40
C TRP A 265 -0.55 7.16 23.76
N ASP A 266 -1.81 7.62 23.82
CA ASP A 266 -2.49 8.11 25.02
C ASP A 266 -2.96 6.99 25.95
N GLY A 267 -2.70 5.72 25.59
CA GLY A 267 -3.21 4.55 26.30
C GLY A 267 -4.69 4.26 26.02
N SER A 268 -5.30 4.97 25.07
CA SER A 268 -6.62 4.59 24.58
C SER A 268 -6.55 3.22 23.90
N ASN A 269 -7.67 2.48 23.94
CA ASN A 269 -7.72 1.13 23.39
C ASN A 269 -7.37 1.19 21.89
N PRO A 270 -6.34 0.49 21.38
CA PRO A 270 -5.96 0.59 19.98
C PRO A 270 -7.05 0.17 19.01
N THR A 271 -8.19 -0.40 19.43
CA THR A 271 -9.43 -0.50 18.62
C THR A 271 -10.12 0.84 18.33
N LEU A 272 -9.58 1.97 18.81
CA LEU A 272 -9.77 3.35 18.36
C LEU A 272 -8.67 3.82 17.38
N LEU A 273 -7.86 2.86 16.93
CA LEU A 273 -7.42 2.78 15.54
C LEU A 273 -8.38 1.80 14.80
N TRP A 274 -9.64 1.66 15.30
CA TRP A 274 -10.85 1.46 14.48
C TRP A 274 -12.15 2.15 14.96
N LYS A 275 -12.13 3.45 15.32
CA LYS A 275 -13.35 4.29 15.16
C LYS A 275 -13.37 5.55 14.24
N ASP A 276 -12.39 6.39 13.87
CA ASP A 276 -10.95 6.68 14.12
C ASP A 276 -9.64 6.70 13.09
N ALA A 277 -9.25 6.51 11.73
CA ALA A 277 -9.35 6.09 10.19
C ALA A 277 -10.47 6.36 9.03
N LYS A 278 -11.30 5.40 8.47
CA LYS A 278 -12.56 5.52 7.64
C LYS A 278 -13.25 6.88 7.46
N VAL A 279 -13.51 7.73 8.46
CA VAL A 279 -14.12 9.05 8.13
C VAL A 279 -13.18 9.81 7.18
N GLN A 280 -11.91 9.41 7.16
CA GLN A 280 -10.95 9.74 6.14
C GLN A 280 -11.21 9.13 4.76
N VAL A 281 -11.86 7.98 4.63
CA VAL A 281 -12.43 7.55 3.34
C VAL A 281 -13.47 8.58 2.89
N THR A 282 -14.33 9.08 3.78
CA THR A 282 -15.30 10.12 3.45
C THR A 282 -14.64 11.46 3.10
N ASN A 283 -13.57 11.84 3.80
CA ASN A 283 -12.80 13.05 3.49
C ASN A 283 -12.00 12.91 2.18
N TRP A 284 -11.30 11.78 1.96
CA TRP A 284 -10.63 11.49 0.69
C TRP A 284 -11.61 11.32 -0.47
N MET A 285 -12.84 10.83 -0.26
CA MET A 285 -13.92 10.83 -1.27
C MET A 285 -14.30 12.24 -1.69
N HIS A 286 -14.34 13.19 -0.75
CA HIS A 286 -14.57 14.59 -1.10
C HIS A 286 -13.37 15.16 -1.88
N ILE A 287 -12.14 14.93 -1.40
CA ILE A 287 -10.91 15.44 -2.02
C ILE A 287 -10.69 14.84 -3.43
N SER A 288 -10.92 13.54 -3.62
CA SER A 288 -10.77 12.88 -4.93
C SER A 288 -11.83 13.28 -5.95
N SER A 289 -12.93 13.91 -5.53
CA SER A 289 -13.93 14.50 -6.43
C SER A 289 -13.54 15.89 -6.96
N LEU A 290 -12.37 16.41 -6.56
CA LEU A 290 -11.84 17.73 -6.88
C LEU A 290 -10.50 17.68 -7.64
N LEU A 291 -10.06 16.49 -8.08
CA LEU A 291 -8.80 16.20 -8.78
C LEU A 291 -9.04 15.70 -10.22
#